data_AF-A0A8J2U5K3-F1
#
_entry.id   AF-A0A8J2U5K3-F1
#
_cell.length_a   1.000
_cell.length_b   1.000
_cell.length_c   1.000
_cell.angle_alpha   90.00
_cell.angle_beta   90.00
_cell.angle_gamma   90.00
#
_symmetry.space_group_name_H-M   'P 1'
#
loop_
_entity.id
_entity.type
_entity.pdbx_description
1 polymer ?
#
loop_
_entity_poly.entity_id
_entity_poly.type
_entity_poly.pdbx_seq_one_letter_code
_entity_poly.pdbx_strand_id
1 'polypeptide(L)'
;MLLDQYEQQGVLFNTNFKAMTSDGVQAYRGELVLVEGEVADTSGRRKPPTSLVRDVVLLANNDKLQMVVGGLDAVADIQLFIERYATDLAPDASIFLLAPNAHTEAKVDIAGVSGYLLPWEAMVWAQLTEELRLEKSDFKGLSAADKVATAYDELKCYEPSFPFIPLAEMIANATSAKKETHGAI
;
A
#
# COMPACT_ATOMS: atom_id res chain seq x y z
N MET A 1 -4.23 -18.27 -4.48
CA MET A 1 -3.70 -17.06 -5.12
C MET A 1 -2.95 -16.25 -4.06
N LEU A 2 -2.17 -15.23 -4.41
CA LEU A 2 -1.29 -14.53 -3.47
C LEU A 2 -2.02 -14.01 -2.22
N LEU A 3 -3.18 -13.37 -2.39
CA LEU A 3 -3.92 -12.80 -1.24
C LEU A 3 -4.60 -13.88 -0.39
N ASP A 4 -4.75 -15.10 -0.88
CA ASP A 4 -5.16 -16.24 -0.04
C ASP A 4 -4.00 -16.73 0.83
N GLN A 5 -2.77 -16.70 0.30
CA GLN A 5 -1.58 -17.02 1.08
C GLN A 5 -1.37 -15.98 2.18
N TYR A 6 -1.53 -14.69 1.85
CA TYR A 6 -1.45 -13.62 2.85
C TYR A 6 -2.52 -13.75 3.94
N GLU A 7 -3.76 -14.12 3.58
CA GLU A 7 -4.81 -14.38 4.55
C GLU A 7 -4.46 -15.57 5.46
N GLN A 8 -3.97 -16.67 4.88
CA GLN A 8 -3.54 -17.86 5.64
C GLN A 8 -2.35 -17.58 6.57
N GLN A 9 -1.44 -16.68 6.16
CA GLN A 9 -0.31 -16.23 6.95
C GLN A 9 -0.72 -15.21 8.03
N GLY A 10 -1.96 -14.71 8.01
CA GLY A 10 -2.45 -13.72 8.96
C GLY A 10 -1.85 -12.33 8.76
N VAL A 11 -1.40 -11.99 7.55
CA VAL A 11 -0.77 -10.69 7.25
C VAL A 11 -1.73 -9.68 6.63
N LEU A 12 -2.94 -10.10 6.26
CA LEU A 12 -4.05 -9.20 5.98
C LEU A 12 -4.73 -8.81 7.30
N PHE A 13 -4.71 -7.53 7.65
CA PHE A 13 -5.23 -7.02 8.91
C PHE A 13 -6.31 -5.96 8.68
N ASN A 14 -7.25 -5.80 9.63
CA ASN A 14 -8.38 -4.86 9.54
C ASN A 14 -9.01 -4.80 8.13
N THR A 15 -9.34 -5.98 7.60
CA THR A 15 -9.82 -6.14 6.22
C THR A 15 -11.15 -5.42 6.00
N ASN A 16 -11.18 -4.52 5.02
CA ASN A 16 -12.41 -3.92 4.50
C ASN A 16 -13.07 -4.86 3.49
N PHE A 17 -12.29 -5.38 2.53
CA PHE A 17 -12.72 -6.46 1.63
C PHE A 17 -11.54 -7.19 0.99
N LYS A 18 -11.77 -8.43 0.59
CA LYS A 18 -10.97 -9.20 -0.37
C LYS A 18 -11.93 -9.85 -1.37
N ALA A 19 -11.79 -9.55 -2.65
CA ALA A 19 -12.69 -10.05 -3.68
C ALA A 19 -12.01 -10.16 -5.05
N MET A 20 -12.62 -10.93 -5.94
CA MET A 20 -12.21 -11.02 -7.34
C MET A 20 -12.76 -9.83 -8.12
N THR A 21 -11.95 -9.27 -9.02
CA THR A 21 -12.42 -8.36 -10.08
C THR A 21 -13.18 -9.16 -11.13
N SER A 22 -13.90 -8.45 -11.99
CA SER A 22 -14.59 -9.04 -13.16
C SER A 22 -13.62 -9.77 -14.10
N ASP A 23 -12.35 -9.37 -14.12
CA ASP A 23 -11.28 -9.97 -14.93
C ASP A 23 -10.52 -11.10 -14.21
N GLY A 24 -10.97 -11.52 -13.02
CA GLY A 24 -10.38 -12.66 -12.31
C GLY A 24 -9.06 -12.36 -11.59
N VAL A 25 -8.82 -11.10 -11.23
CA VAL A 25 -7.66 -10.67 -10.42
C VAL A 25 -8.12 -10.42 -8.97
N GLN A 26 -7.25 -10.61 -7.97
CA GLN A 26 -7.62 -10.37 -6.56
C GLN A 26 -7.41 -8.91 -6.18
N ALA A 27 -8.45 -8.27 -5.66
CA ALA A 27 -8.39 -6.95 -5.05
C ALA A 27 -8.59 -7.03 -3.54
N TYR A 28 -7.84 -6.22 -2.79
CA TYR A 28 -7.93 -6.13 -1.35
C TYR A 28 -7.86 -4.70 -0.86
N ARG A 29 -8.64 -4.38 0.18
CA ARG A 29 -8.49 -3.18 0.99
C ARG A 29 -8.53 -3.51 2.47
N GLY A 30 -7.67 -2.87 3.25
CA GLY A 30 -7.56 -3.05 4.69
C GLY A 30 -6.23 -2.49 5.19
N GLU A 31 -5.49 -3.29 5.95
CA GLU A 31 -4.11 -3.03 6.35
C GLU A 31 -3.24 -4.26 6.01
N LEU A 32 -1.93 -4.03 5.86
CA LEU A 32 -0.94 -5.08 5.56
C LEU A 32 0.11 -5.11 6.65
N VAL A 33 0.36 -6.28 7.25
CA VAL A 33 1.30 -6.41 8.36
C VAL A 33 2.74 -6.23 7.89
N LEU A 34 3.48 -5.31 8.50
CA LEU A 34 4.94 -5.22 8.32
C LEU A 34 5.67 -6.03 9.39
N VAL A 35 5.28 -5.82 10.66
CA VAL A 35 5.85 -6.53 11.81
C VAL A 35 4.73 -7.17 12.63
N GLU A 36 4.81 -8.49 12.77
CA GLU A 36 3.85 -9.26 13.57
C GLU A 36 3.94 -8.91 15.05
N GLY A 37 2.81 -9.04 15.75
CA GLY A 37 2.81 -8.98 17.20
C GLY A 37 3.50 -10.19 17.84
N GLU A 38 4.06 -9.96 19.02
CA GLU A 38 4.64 -11.02 19.85
C GLU A 38 3.61 -12.11 20.16
N VAL A 39 4.09 -13.35 20.32
CA VAL A 39 3.27 -14.45 20.81
C VAL A 39 2.96 -14.20 22.30
N ALA A 40 1.69 -13.97 22.59
CA ALA A 40 1.18 -13.60 23.91
C ALA A 40 1.12 -14.78 24.89
N ASP A 41 1.04 -16.02 24.40
CA ASP A 41 0.94 -17.21 25.24
C ASP A 41 1.36 -18.52 24.55
N THR A 42 1.37 -19.60 25.33
CA THR A 42 1.68 -20.97 24.89
C THR A 42 0.69 -21.54 23.87
N SER A 43 -0.45 -20.89 23.65
CA SER A 43 -1.44 -21.29 22.64
C SER A 43 -1.18 -20.66 21.27
N GLY A 44 -0.11 -19.88 21.13
CA GLY A 44 0.28 -19.24 19.88
C GLY A 44 -0.53 -17.99 19.53
N ARG A 45 -1.35 -17.47 20.45
CA ARG A 45 -2.10 -16.23 20.20
C ARG A 45 -1.12 -15.07 20.09
N ARG A 46 -1.25 -14.24 19.07
CA ARG A 46 -0.39 -13.07 18.87
C ARG A 46 -1.07 -11.80 19.38
N LYS A 47 -0.26 -10.86 19.88
CA LYS A 47 -0.67 -9.46 20.06
C LYS A 47 -0.97 -8.81 18.69
N PRO A 48 -1.63 -7.64 18.67
CA PRO A 48 -1.75 -6.86 17.44
C PRO A 48 -0.37 -6.62 16.78
N PRO A 49 -0.34 -6.49 15.44
CA PRO A 49 0.86 -6.08 14.71
C PRO A 49 1.46 -4.79 15.29
N THR A 50 2.78 -4.70 15.28
CA THR A 50 3.49 -3.51 15.79
C THR A 50 3.81 -2.49 14.70
N SER A 51 3.73 -2.90 13.43
CA SER A 51 3.87 -2.03 12.26
C SER A 51 3.02 -2.56 11.10
N LEU A 52 2.42 -1.63 10.36
CA LEU A 52 1.44 -1.89 9.31
C LEU A 52 1.67 -0.93 8.13
N VAL A 53 1.33 -1.37 6.92
CA VAL A 53 0.90 -0.46 5.87
C VAL A 53 -0.60 -0.24 6.05
N ARG A 54 -0.97 1.02 6.32
CA ARG A 54 -2.34 1.46 6.60
C ARG A 54 -3.12 1.74 5.34
N ASP A 55 -4.45 1.60 5.42
CA ASP A 55 -5.40 1.89 4.34
C ASP A 55 -4.94 1.31 2.99
N VAL A 56 -4.35 0.11 3.01
CA VAL A 56 -3.71 -0.48 1.85
C VAL A 56 -4.75 -0.82 0.80
N VAL A 57 -4.38 -0.66 -0.46
CA VAL A 57 -5.13 -1.10 -1.64
C VAL A 57 -4.19 -1.96 -2.46
N LEU A 58 -4.51 -3.24 -2.56
CA LEU A 58 -3.72 -4.22 -3.30
C LEU A 58 -4.49 -4.73 -4.49
N LEU A 59 -3.77 -4.93 -5.60
CA LEU A 59 -4.22 -5.74 -6.72
C LEU A 59 -3.17 -6.81 -6.97
N ALA A 60 -3.58 -8.08 -6.98
CA ALA A 60 -2.70 -9.22 -7.15
C ALA A 60 -3.20 -10.15 -8.26
N ASN A 61 -2.34 -10.44 -9.21
CA ASN A 61 -2.59 -11.41 -10.27
C ASN A 61 -1.70 -12.64 -10.04
N ASN A 62 -2.32 -13.81 -9.92
CA ASN A 62 -1.66 -15.07 -9.55
C ASN A 62 -0.87 -14.96 -8.24
N ASP A 63 0.46 -15.03 -8.33
CA ASP A 63 1.45 -14.98 -7.26
C ASP A 63 2.19 -13.64 -7.19
N LYS A 64 1.71 -12.61 -7.90
CA LYS A 64 2.36 -11.29 -7.97
C LYS A 64 1.43 -10.13 -7.63
N LEU A 65 1.95 -9.19 -6.84
CA LEU A 65 1.39 -7.86 -6.61
C LEU A 65 1.59 -7.02 -7.88
N GLN A 66 0.48 -6.62 -8.47
CA GLN A 66 0.43 -5.70 -9.62
C GLN A 66 0.32 -4.25 -9.15
N MET A 67 -0.34 -4.02 -8.02
CA MET A 67 -0.49 -2.70 -7.43
C MET A 67 -0.35 -2.77 -5.92
N VAL A 68 0.40 -1.81 -5.36
CA VAL A 68 0.48 -1.56 -3.92
C VAL A 68 0.28 -0.07 -3.68
N VAL A 69 -0.84 0.28 -3.06
CA VAL A 69 -1.09 1.63 -2.56
C VAL A 69 -1.25 1.56 -1.05
N GLY A 70 -0.63 2.46 -0.29
CA GLY A 70 -0.76 2.41 1.16
C GLY A 70 -0.09 3.56 1.90
N GLY A 71 -0.41 3.68 3.19
CA GLY A 71 0.19 4.65 4.09
C GLY A 71 1.18 4.00 5.05
N LEU A 72 2.39 4.52 5.12
CA LEU A 72 3.42 4.18 6.10
C LEU A 72 3.34 5.13 7.30
N ASP A 73 3.69 4.65 8.48
CA ASP A 73 3.78 5.51 9.67
C ASP A 73 5.01 6.42 9.59
N ALA A 74 6.09 5.95 8.96
CA ALA A 74 7.25 6.73 8.56
C ALA A 74 7.81 6.27 7.20
N VAL A 75 8.45 7.16 6.46
CA VAL A 75 9.18 6.82 5.21
C VAL A 75 10.13 5.64 5.41
N ALA A 76 10.77 5.53 6.57
CA ALA A 76 11.69 4.44 6.89
C ALA A 76 11.02 3.04 6.91
N ASP A 77 9.71 2.95 7.18
CA ASP A 77 8.99 1.68 7.24
C ASP A 77 8.90 0.99 5.86
N ILE A 78 9.21 1.70 4.78
CA ILE A 78 9.36 1.11 3.46
C ILE A 78 10.42 -0.01 3.43
N GLN A 79 11.43 0.04 4.31
CA GLN A 79 12.43 -1.02 4.40
C GLN A 79 11.81 -2.33 4.88
N LEU A 80 10.88 -2.26 5.84
CA LEU A 80 10.12 -3.42 6.33
C LEU A 80 9.20 -3.96 5.23
N PHE A 81 8.62 -3.07 4.43
CA PHE A 81 7.82 -3.48 3.26
C PHE A 81 8.69 -4.22 2.24
N ILE A 82 9.86 -3.67 1.89
CA ILE A 82 10.78 -4.30 0.95
C ILE A 82 11.23 -5.68 1.45
N GLU A 83 11.66 -5.77 2.71
CA GLU A 83 12.10 -7.04 3.31
C GLU A 83 11.03 -8.13 3.22
N ARG A 84 9.77 -7.76 3.45
CA ARG A 84 8.67 -8.73 3.56
C ARG A 84 7.98 -9.05 2.23
N TYR A 85 7.87 -8.08 1.32
CA TYR A 85 6.96 -8.18 0.17
C TYR A 85 7.61 -7.91 -1.19
N ALA A 86 8.87 -7.47 -1.26
CA ALA A 86 9.48 -7.13 -2.54
C ALA A 86 9.57 -8.32 -3.51
N THR A 87 9.73 -9.55 -3.01
CA THR A 87 9.75 -10.77 -3.85
C THR A 87 8.44 -11.03 -4.57
N ASP A 88 7.35 -10.50 -4.04
CA ASP A 88 6.00 -10.72 -4.53
C ASP A 88 5.59 -9.62 -5.50
N LEU A 89 6.38 -8.55 -5.66
CA LEU A 89 6.15 -7.52 -6.67
C LEU A 89 6.31 -8.09 -8.08
N ALA A 90 5.40 -7.72 -8.97
CA ALA A 90 5.62 -7.83 -10.40
C ALA A 90 6.72 -6.84 -10.83
N PRO A 91 7.52 -7.15 -11.87
CA PRO A 91 8.57 -6.24 -12.36
C PRO A 91 8.05 -4.86 -12.79
N ASP A 92 6.78 -4.79 -13.20
CA ASP A 92 6.06 -3.61 -13.66
C ASP A 92 4.96 -3.16 -12.67
N ALA A 93 5.04 -3.58 -11.41
CA ALA A 93 4.05 -3.23 -10.41
C ALA A 93 3.94 -1.71 -10.21
N SER A 94 2.72 -1.22 -10.03
CA SER A 94 2.48 0.18 -9.69
C SER A 94 2.48 0.37 -8.17
N ILE A 95 3.43 1.16 -7.66
CA ILE A 95 3.58 1.41 -6.23
C ILE A 95 3.32 2.88 -5.93
N PHE A 96 2.41 3.16 -4.99
CA PHE A 96 2.08 4.50 -4.53
C PHE A 96 1.97 4.51 -3.00
N LEU A 97 3.00 5.03 -2.33
CA LEU A 97 3.09 5.04 -0.88
C LEU A 97 2.99 6.47 -0.35
N LEU A 98 2.35 6.60 0.80
CA LEU A 98 2.20 7.86 1.51
C LEU A 98 2.90 7.75 2.86
N ALA A 99 3.56 8.81 3.32
CA ALA A 99 4.10 8.86 4.67
C ALA A 99 3.97 10.29 5.24
N PRO A 100 3.59 10.47 6.52
CA PRO A 100 3.40 11.80 7.09
C PRO A 100 4.71 12.61 7.12
N ASN A 101 5.86 11.93 7.21
CA ASN A 101 7.17 12.55 7.23
C ASN A 101 7.91 12.53 5.88
N ALA A 102 7.26 12.17 4.78
CA ALA A 102 7.81 12.45 3.46
C ALA A 102 7.87 13.98 3.27
N HIS A 103 9.06 14.50 2.94
CA HIS A 103 9.29 15.95 2.87
C HIS A 103 8.88 16.57 1.53
N THR A 104 8.64 15.73 0.51
CA THR A 104 8.22 16.11 -0.84
C THR A 104 7.67 14.87 -1.56
N GLU A 105 7.01 15.09 -2.68
CA GLU A 105 6.60 14.09 -3.66
C GLU A 105 7.80 13.64 -4.48
N ALA A 106 8.01 12.33 -4.58
CA ALA A 106 9.14 11.77 -5.31
C ALA A 106 8.76 10.54 -6.12
N LYS A 107 9.43 10.39 -7.26
CA LYS A 107 9.66 9.09 -7.89
C LYS A 107 10.81 8.41 -7.14
N VAL A 108 10.61 7.17 -6.74
CA VAL A 108 11.58 6.37 -5.98
C VAL A 108 11.74 5.00 -6.60
N ASP A 109 12.92 4.40 -6.44
CA ASP A 109 13.13 2.97 -6.71
C ASP A 109 12.83 2.17 -5.44
N ILE A 110 11.95 1.18 -5.56
CA ILE A 110 11.51 0.30 -4.47
C ILE A 110 11.84 -1.13 -4.90
N ALA A 111 13.03 -1.59 -4.53
CA ALA A 111 13.55 -2.92 -4.88
C ALA A 111 13.57 -3.20 -6.41
N GLY A 112 13.98 -2.21 -7.20
CA GLY A 112 14.03 -2.33 -8.67
C GLY A 112 12.71 -2.02 -9.38
N VAL A 113 11.66 -1.67 -8.64
CA VAL A 113 10.37 -1.22 -9.18
C VAL A 113 10.22 0.28 -8.95
N SER A 114 9.96 1.03 -10.03
CA SER A 114 9.69 2.47 -9.92
C SER A 114 8.33 2.69 -9.24
N GLY A 115 8.31 3.56 -8.24
CA GLY A 115 7.10 3.92 -7.51
C GLY A 115 7.07 5.38 -7.09
N TYR A 116 6.01 5.74 -6.38
CA TYR A 116 5.78 7.09 -5.87
C TYR A 116 5.76 7.08 -4.35
N LEU A 117 6.42 8.08 -3.74
CA LEU A 117 6.37 8.34 -2.31
C LEU A 117 6.01 9.81 -2.06
N LEU A 118 4.88 10.05 -1.40
CA LEU A 118 4.34 11.39 -1.19
C LEU A 118 4.02 11.67 0.29
N PRO A 119 3.92 12.96 0.70
CA PRO A 119 3.36 13.35 1.99
C PRO A 119 1.94 12.80 2.16
N TRP A 120 1.61 12.36 3.38
CA TRP A 120 0.30 11.77 3.66
C TRP A 120 -0.69 12.79 4.22
N GLU A 121 -1.59 13.29 3.37
CA GLU A 121 -2.48 14.43 3.69
C GLU A 121 -3.96 14.04 3.90
N ALA A 122 -4.43 12.95 3.28
CA ALA A 122 -5.82 12.50 3.40
C ALA A 122 -5.92 10.99 3.66
N MET A 123 -7.13 10.41 3.56
CA MET A 123 -7.24 8.94 3.47
C MET A 123 -6.53 8.46 2.21
N VAL A 124 -5.81 7.32 2.27
CA VAL A 124 -5.00 6.82 1.13
C VAL A 124 -5.81 6.75 -0.15
N TRP A 125 -7.02 6.17 -0.09
CA TRP A 125 -7.90 6.08 -1.27
C TRP A 125 -8.27 7.45 -1.83
N ALA A 126 -8.57 8.43 -0.98
CA ALA A 126 -8.97 9.77 -1.43
C ALA A 126 -7.80 10.49 -2.10
N GLN A 127 -6.62 10.43 -1.50
CA GLN A 127 -5.42 11.06 -2.07
C GLN A 127 -5.00 10.39 -3.39
N LEU A 128 -5.05 9.05 -3.46
CA LEU A 128 -4.81 8.32 -4.71
C LEU A 128 -5.77 8.79 -5.81
N THR A 129 -7.09 8.81 -5.54
CA THR A 129 -8.06 9.17 -6.57
C THR A 129 -7.94 10.63 -7.00
N GLU A 130 -7.55 11.53 -6.09
CA GLU A 130 -7.28 12.93 -6.43
C GLU A 130 -6.06 13.05 -7.36
N GLU A 131 -4.94 12.39 -7.02
CA GLU A 131 -3.73 12.39 -7.85
C GLU A 131 -3.99 11.82 -9.25
N LEU A 132 -4.80 10.76 -9.33
CA LEU A 132 -5.21 10.13 -10.57
C LEU A 132 -6.36 10.86 -11.28
N ARG A 133 -6.91 11.95 -10.69
CA ARG A 133 -8.05 12.71 -11.20
C ARG A 133 -9.28 11.85 -11.48
N LEU A 134 -9.47 10.81 -10.68
CA LEU A 134 -10.62 9.92 -10.74
C LEU A 134 -11.78 10.50 -9.93
N GLU A 135 -12.90 10.70 -10.60
CA GLU A 135 -14.12 11.24 -10.01
C GLU A 135 -15.12 10.14 -9.65
N LYS A 136 -16.16 10.51 -8.90
CA LYS A 136 -17.22 9.57 -8.49
C LYS A 136 -17.91 8.88 -9.69
N SER A 137 -17.98 9.56 -10.84
CA SER A 137 -18.57 9.01 -12.07
C SER A 137 -17.80 7.81 -12.59
N ASP A 138 -16.48 7.80 -12.47
CA ASP A 138 -15.60 6.75 -13.00
C ASP A 138 -15.81 5.42 -12.26
N PHE A 139 -16.27 5.51 -11.01
CA PHE A 139 -16.57 4.35 -10.15
C PHE A 139 -18.04 3.94 -10.15
N LYS A 140 -18.91 4.62 -10.91
CA LYS A 140 -20.35 4.41 -10.83
C LYS A 140 -20.74 3.05 -11.42
N GLY A 141 -21.40 2.22 -10.61
CA GLY A 141 -21.87 0.89 -11.01
C GLY A 141 -20.81 -0.21 -10.88
N LEU A 142 -19.57 0.13 -10.52
CA LEU A 142 -18.50 -0.84 -10.31
C LEU A 142 -18.59 -1.51 -8.93
N SER A 143 -18.19 -2.78 -8.87
CA SER A 143 -17.97 -3.49 -7.60
C SER A 143 -16.80 -2.87 -6.83
N ALA A 144 -16.65 -3.21 -5.55
CA ALA A 144 -15.51 -2.72 -4.76
C ALA A 144 -14.16 -3.16 -5.34
N ALA A 145 -14.08 -4.38 -5.86
CA ALA A 145 -12.88 -4.91 -6.52
C ALA A 145 -12.61 -4.21 -7.86
N ASP A 146 -13.65 -4.00 -8.67
CA ASP A 146 -13.49 -3.35 -9.98
C ASP A 146 -13.07 -1.88 -9.84
N LYS A 147 -13.46 -1.19 -8.77
CA LYS A 147 -12.93 0.15 -8.48
C LYS A 147 -11.41 0.15 -8.27
N VAL A 148 -10.88 -0.88 -7.63
CA VAL A 148 -9.44 -1.05 -7.45
C VAL A 148 -8.76 -1.31 -8.80
N ALA A 149 -9.38 -2.12 -9.66
CA ALA A 149 -8.88 -2.34 -11.02
C ALA A 149 -8.88 -1.04 -11.85
N THR A 150 -9.94 -0.22 -11.77
CA THR A 150 -9.98 1.09 -12.44
C THR A 150 -8.88 2.03 -11.94
N ALA A 151 -8.64 2.10 -10.64
CA ALA A 151 -7.54 2.90 -10.10
C ALA A 151 -6.17 2.39 -10.54
N TYR A 152 -5.98 1.07 -10.64
CA TYR A 152 -4.77 0.47 -11.19
C TYR A 152 -4.55 0.83 -12.66
N ASP A 153 -5.62 0.78 -13.46
CA ASP A 153 -5.54 1.12 -14.89
C ASP A 153 -5.07 2.56 -15.12
N GLU A 154 -5.57 3.50 -14.31
CA GLU A 154 -5.13 4.89 -14.37
C GLU A 154 -3.70 5.05 -13.82
N LEU A 155 -3.37 4.40 -12.69
CA LEU A 155 -2.04 4.49 -12.07
C LEU A 155 -0.91 3.98 -12.96
N LYS A 156 -1.16 2.97 -13.81
CA LYS A 156 -0.17 2.49 -14.80
C LYS A 156 0.26 3.58 -15.79
N CYS A 157 -0.65 4.49 -16.11
CA CYS A 157 -0.43 5.58 -17.07
C CYS A 157 -0.07 6.91 -16.37
N TYR A 158 -0.03 6.92 -15.04
CA TYR A 158 0.25 8.10 -14.25
C TYR A 158 1.74 8.45 -14.31
N GLU A 159 2.05 9.58 -14.96
CA GLU A 159 3.41 10.10 -15.14
C GLU A 159 3.52 11.54 -14.63
N PRO A 160 3.49 11.77 -13.30
CA PRO A 160 3.66 13.09 -12.73
C PRO A 160 5.09 13.61 -12.97
N SER A 161 5.26 14.92 -12.87
CA SER A 161 6.56 15.59 -13.00
C SER A 161 7.38 15.58 -11.71
N PHE A 162 7.13 14.64 -10.79
CA PHE A 162 7.89 14.52 -9.55
C PHE A 162 9.37 14.21 -9.85
N PRO A 163 10.32 14.81 -9.10
CA PRO A 163 11.72 14.48 -9.23
C PRO A 163 11.97 13.01 -8.84
N PHE A 164 12.99 12.40 -9.44
CA PHE A 164 13.53 11.15 -8.92
C PHE A 164 14.43 11.46 -7.73
N ILE A 165 14.14 10.84 -6.58
CA ILE A 165 14.94 10.95 -5.36
C ILE A 165 15.30 9.52 -4.90
N PRO A 166 16.58 9.19 -4.70
CA PRO A 166 16.96 7.90 -4.16
C PRO A 166 16.26 7.60 -2.83
N LEU A 167 15.83 6.37 -2.63
CA LEU A 167 15.08 6.01 -1.42
C LEU A 167 15.84 6.31 -0.12
N ALA A 168 17.16 6.09 -0.10
CA ALA A 168 18.01 6.42 1.04
C ALA A 168 18.01 7.93 1.35
N GLU A 169 17.93 8.78 0.33
CA GLU A 169 17.85 10.23 0.49
C GLU A 169 16.46 10.65 1.00
N MET A 170 15.38 10.03 0.51
CA MET A 170 14.03 10.22 1.06
C MET A 170 13.95 9.91 2.55
N ILE A 171 14.59 8.82 2.99
CA ILE A 171 14.68 8.44 4.41
C ILE A 171 15.53 9.44 5.20
N ALA A 172 16.69 9.84 4.68
CA ALA A 172 17.60 10.76 5.35
C ALA A 172 17.01 12.17 5.56
N ASN A 173 16.18 12.63 4.61
CA ASN A 173 15.54 13.93 4.62
C ASN A 173 14.12 13.89 5.20
N ALA A 174 13.70 12.77 5.80
CA ALA A 174 12.38 12.66 6.41
C ALA A 174 12.19 13.70 7.53
N THR A 175 11.00 14.29 7.59
CA THR A 175 10.67 15.30 8.61
C THR A 175 10.34 14.64 9.95
N SER A 176 10.02 15.46 10.96
CA SER A 176 9.52 14.99 12.26
C SER A 176 8.00 14.81 12.31
N ALA A 177 7.29 15.04 11.20
CA ALA A 177 5.84 14.94 11.14
C ALA A 177 5.38 13.51 11.45
N LYS A 178 4.22 13.39 12.10
CA LYS A 178 3.59 12.11 12.44
C LYS A 178 2.12 12.20 12.15
N LYS A 179 1.53 11.09 11.72
CA LYS A 179 0.08 11.01 11.56
C LYS A 179 -0.56 10.87 12.94
N GLU A 180 -1.57 11.69 13.24
CA GLU A 180 -2.37 11.53 14.46
C GLU A 180 -3.21 10.25 14.34
N THR A 181 -2.80 9.19 15.04
CA THR A 181 -3.58 7.95 15.14
C THR A 181 -4.79 8.17 16.04
N HIS A 182 -5.96 8.34 15.43
CA HIS A 182 -7.24 8.31 16.13
C HIS A 182 -7.76 6.87 16.19
N GLY A 183 -7.25 6.08 17.12
CA GLY A 183 -7.67 4.69 17.33
C GLY A 183 -6.68 3.88 18.15
N ALA A 184 -7.16 2.87 18.87
CA ALA A 184 -6.30 1.96 19.62
C ALA A 184 -5.49 1.08 18.66
N ILE A 185 -4.17 1.02 18.86
CA ILE A 185 -3.32 -0.09 18.41
C ILE A 185 -3.48 -1.22 19.43
#